data_AF-A0A7C5WR10-F1
#
_entry.id   AF-A0A7C5WR10-F1
#
_cell.length_a   1.000
_cell.length_b   1.000
_cell.length_c   1.000
_cell.angle_alpha   90.00
_cell.angle_beta   90.00
_cell.angle_gamma   90.00
#
_symmetry.space_group_name_H-M   'P 1'
#
loop_
_entity.id
_entity.type
_entity.pdbx_description
1 polymer ?
#
loop_
_entity_poly.entity_id
_entity_poly.type
_entity_poly.pdbx_seq_one_letter_code
_entity_poly.pdbx_strand_id
1 'polypeptide(L)'
;VLYGSLIAVLYTIIQGTINVVFHKSILKQVPLKYRVLVALTARPVRVGDYCENTKYRHYYPVQVFKTSNQGLKVEFYFSKLSSTSRESIIELAKSGLLSKDMFIWITPGLPFIFYMFIGVVLAVIMGDKPLCYLLMKILGR
;
A
#
# COMPACT_ATOMS: atom_id res chain seq x y z
N VAL A 1 -12.17 -7.76 -16.59
CA VAL A 1 -11.01 -6.83 -16.47
C VAL A 1 -11.44 -5.42 -16.04
N LEU A 2 -12.44 -4.81 -16.70
CA LEU A 2 -12.90 -3.45 -16.38
C LEU A 2 -13.30 -3.27 -14.91
N TYR A 3 -14.26 -4.07 -14.41
CA TYR A 3 -14.71 -4.01 -13.01
C TYR A 3 -13.57 -4.21 -12.01
N GLY A 4 -12.67 -5.17 -12.26
CA GLY A 4 -11.51 -5.41 -11.39
C GLY A 4 -10.54 -4.22 -11.35
N SER A 5 -10.31 -3.59 -12.50
CA SER A 5 -9.48 -2.38 -12.60
C SER A 5 -10.12 -1.20 -11.88
N LEU A 6 -11.44 -1.04 -12.03
CA LEU A 6 -12.20 0.01 -11.35
C LEU A 6 -12.15 -0.15 -9.82
N ILE A 7 -12.31 -1.38 -9.32
CA ILE A 7 -12.17 -1.68 -7.89
C ILE A 7 -10.76 -1.35 -7.40
N ALA A 8 -9.72 -1.75 -8.15
CA ALA A 8 -8.34 -1.47 -7.78
C ALA A 8 -8.08 0.05 -7.68
N VAL A 9 -8.55 0.82 -8.67
CA VAL A 9 -8.44 2.28 -8.67
C VAL A 9 -9.18 2.90 -7.49
N LEU A 10 -10.43 2.49 -7.25
CA LEU A 10 -11.21 2.98 -6.10
C LEU A 10 -10.50 2.68 -4.78
N TYR A 11 -9.97 1.48 -4.63
CA TYR A 11 -9.21 1.08 -3.44
C TYR A 11 -7.98 1.98 -3.21
N THR A 12 -7.20 2.24 -4.27
CA THR A 12 -6.03 3.14 -4.22
C THR A 12 -6.42 4.57 -3.84
N ILE A 13 -7.53 5.09 -4.36
CA ILE A 13 -8.03 6.43 -4.02
C ILE A 13 -8.48 6.50 -2.55
N ILE A 14 -9.23 5.50 -2.08
CA ILE A 14 -9.68 5.42 -0.69
C ILE A 14 -8.48 5.36 0.26
N GLN A 15 -7.50 4.50 -0.02
CA GLN A 15 -6.25 4.43 0.73
C GLN A 15 -5.50 5.77 0.74
N GLY A 16 -5.33 6.39 -0.43
CA GLY A 16 -4.77 7.72 -0.58
C GLY A 16 -5.42 8.74 0.34
N THR A 17 -6.75 8.79 0.32
CA THR A 17 -7.54 9.71 1.12
C THR A 17 -7.34 9.45 2.60
N ILE A 18 -7.41 8.19 3.05
CA ILE A 18 -7.17 7.81 4.45
C ILE A 18 -5.78 8.25 4.91
N ASN A 19 -4.75 8.04 4.09
CA ASN A 19 -3.38 8.40 4.43
C ASN A 19 -3.18 9.92 4.53
N VAL A 20 -3.79 10.69 3.63
CA VAL A 20 -3.70 12.15 3.63
C VAL A 20 -4.49 12.76 4.79
N VAL A 21 -5.64 12.19 5.16
CA VAL A 21 -6.51 12.73 6.21
C VAL A 21 -6.03 12.31 7.60
N PHE A 22 -5.85 11.01 7.84
CA PHE A 22 -5.56 10.48 9.18
C PHE A 22 -4.07 10.39 9.49
N HIS A 23 -3.22 10.24 8.47
CA HIS A 23 -1.78 10.01 8.65
C HIS A 23 -0.91 11.14 8.08
N LYS A 24 -1.47 12.35 7.96
CA LYS A 24 -0.80 13.53 7.40
C LYS A 24 0.55 13.83 8.05
N SER A 25 0.65 13.71 9.37
CA SER A 25 1.87 14.00 10.14
C SER A 25 3.01 13.05 9.78
N ILE A 26 2.71 11.75 9.64
CA ILE A 26 3.66 10.71 9.24
C ILE A 26 4.02 10.88 7.76
N LEU A 27 3.04 11.19 6.90
CA LEU A 27 3.25 11.38 5.47
C LEU A 27 4.16 12.58 5.14
N LYS A 28 4.17 13.62 5.99
CA LYS A 28 5.08 14.76 5.85
C LYS A 28 6.56 14.37 5.98
N GLN A 29 6.88 13.28 6.70
CA GLN A 29 8.24 12.78 6.85
C GLN A 29 8.77 12.12 5.57
N VAL A 30 7.89 11.78 4.63
CA VAL A 30 8.25 11.20 3.35
C VAL A 30 8.76 12.32 2.40
N PRO A 31 9.87 12.11 1.68
CA PRO A 31 10.36 13.02 0.66
C PRO A 31 9.29 13.33 -0.39
N LEU A 32 9.22 14.59 -0.86
CA LEU A 32 8.17 15.07 -1.76
C LEU A 32 7.99 14.17 -3.00
N LYS A 33 9.11 13.72 -3.58
CA LYS A 33 9.16 12.83 -4.76
C LYS A 33 8.41 11.50 -4.60
N TYR A 34 8.31 10.97 -3.38
CA TYR A 34 7.65 9.69 -3.11
C TYR A 34 6.32 9.85 -2.40
N ARG A 35 5.97 11.07 -1.97
CA ARG A 35 4.83 11.31 -1.09
C ARG A 35 3.50 10.87 -1.69
N VAL A 36 3.27 11.17 -2.97
CA VAL A 36 2.04 10.76 -3.67
C VAL A 36 1.98 9.25 -3.81
N LEU A 37 3.10 8.62 -4.20
CA LEU A 37 3.15 7.18 -4.38
C LEU A 37 2.92 6.44 -3.06
N VAL A 38 3.62 6.85 -2.00
CA VAL A 38 3.42 6.30 -0.64
C VAL A 38 1.97 6.48 -0.19
N ALA A 39 1.38 7.66 -0.39
CA ALA A 39 0.00 7.91 0.02
C ALA A 39 -0.97 6.95 -0.68
N LEU A 40 -0.78 6.68 -1.97
CA LEU A 40 -1.69 5.85 -2.75
C LEU A 40 -1.49 4.34 -2.53
N THR A 41 -0.25 3.90 -2.33
CA THR A 41 0.09 2.46 -2.37
C THR A 41 0.42 1.86 -1.02
N ALA A 42 0.85 2.66 -0.04
CA ALA A 42 1.36 2.19 1.23
C ALA A 42 0.50 2.67 2.39
N ARG A 43 0.62 2.01 3.55
CA ARG A 43 -0.01 2.44 4.80
C ARG A 43 1.01 2.48 5.93
N PRO A 44 0.87 3.40 6.89
CA PRO A 44 1.75 3.44 8.04
C PRO A 44 1.32 2.40 9.08
N VAL A 45 2.28 1.67 9.64
CA VAL A 45 2.07 0.67 10.69
C VAL A 45 3.21 0.76 11.69
N ARG A 46 2.95 0.53 12.97
CA ARG A 46 4.00 0.49 13.99
C ARG A 46 4.92 -0.72 13.78
N VAL A 47 6.22 -0.56 14.03
CA VAL A 47 7.20 -1.65 13.90
C VAL A 47 6.82 -2.84 14.79
N GLY A 48 6.38 -2.58 16.03
CA GLY A 48 5.91 -3.62 16.94
C GLY A 48 4.78 -4.45 16.33
N ASP A 49 3.73 -3.77 15.86
CA ASP A 49 2.58 -4.40 15.21
C ASP A 49 2.99 -5.19 13.95
N TYR A 50 3.90 -4.65 13.15
CA TYR A 50 4.36 -5.29 11.92
C TYR A 50 5.11 -6.62 12.18
N CYS A 51 5.90 -6.65 13.24
CA CYS A 51 6.70 -7.80 13.65
C CYS A 51 5.86 -8.88 14.35
N GLU A 52 4.93 -8.48 15.21
CA GLU A 52 4.20 -9.39 16.11
C GLU A 52 2.87 -9.88 15.51
N ASN A 53 2.23 -9.09 14.64
CA ASN A 53 0.89 -9.39 14.16
C ASN A 53 0.91 -10.13 12.80
N THR A 54 0.24 -11.29 12.75
CA THR A 54 0.10 -12.14 11.56
C THR A 54 -0.63 -11.44 10.41
N LYS A 55 -1.45 -10.42 10.69
CA LYS A 55 -2.15 -9.61 9.69
C LYS A 55 -1.22 -8.98 8.66
N TYR A 56 0.00 -8.64 9.04
CA TYR A 56 0.96 -7.95 8.17
C TYR A 56 1.94 -8.89 7.48
N ARG A 57 1.76 -10.21 7.58
CA ARG A 57 2.68 -11.22 7.02
C ARG A 57 2.91 -11.07 5.52
N HIS A 58 1.87 -10.73 4.77
CA HIS A 58 1.91 -10.52 3.32
C HIS A 58 2.06 -9.05 2.90
N TYR A 59 2.55 -8.21 3.82
CA TYR A 59 2.85 -6.82 3.54
C TYR A 59 4.35 -6.61 3.49
N TYR A 60 4.78 -5.83 2.49
CA TYR A 60 6.18 -5.55 2.25
C TYR A 60 6.49 -4.12 2.65
N PRO A 61 7.60 -3.87 3.34
CA PRO A 61 7.98 -2.51 3.67
C PRO A 61 8.45 -1.80 2.39
N VAL A 62 7.99 -0.56 2.24
CA VAL A 62 8.42 0.33 1.16
C VAL A 62 9.70 1.06 1.55
N GLN A 63 9.96 1.13 2.85
CA GLN A 63 11.16 1.73 3.43
C GLN A 63 12.21 0.65 3.69
N VAL A 64 13.42 0.90 3.23
CA VAL A 64 14.61 0.12 3.54
C VAL A 64 15.51 0.97 4.43
N PHE A 65 15.91 0.39 5.54
CA PHE A 65 16.77 1.02 6.53
C PHE A 65 18.19 0.52 6.31
N LYS A 66 19.11 1.43 5.99
CA LYS A 66 20.54 1.12 5.89
C LYS A 66 21.27 1.76 7.05
N THR A 67 22.02 0.94 7.79
CA THR A 67 22.93 1.40 8.83
C THR A 67 24.14 2.05 8.17
N SER A 68 24.36 3.34 8.39
CA SER A 68 25.56 4.06 7.97
C SER A 68 26.32 4.53 9.21
N ASN A 69 27.61 4.83 9.07
CA ASN A 69 28.46 5.32 10.16
C ASN A 69 27.96 6.65 10.78
N GLN A 70 27.01 7.34 10.14
CA GLN A 70 26.39 8.59 10.59
C GLN A 70 24.92 8.44 11.05
N GLY A 71 24.39 7.21 11.10
CA GLY A 71 23.03 6.91 11.55
C GLY A 71 22.21 6.06 10.58
N LEU A 72 20.90 5.97 10.84
CA LEU A 72 19.93 5.20 10.05
C LEU A 72 19.48 6.01 8.84
N LYS A 73 19.86 5.57 7.63
CA LYS A 73 19.40 6.16 6.38
C LYS A 73 18.17 5.41 5.86
N VAL A 74 17.12 6.16 5.53
CA VAL A 74 15.88 5.62 4.98
C VAL A 74 15.85 5.80 3.46
N GLU A 75 15.73 4.70 2.74
CA GLU A 75 15.56 4.67 1.28
C GLU A 75 14.20 4.06 0.93
N PHE A 76 13.56 4.55 -0.14
CA PHE A 76 12.25 4.06 -0.58
C PHE A 76 12.43 3.19 -1.83
N TYR A 77 12.01 1.92 -1.74
CA TYR A 77 12.09 0.96 -2.83
C TYR A 77 10.69 0.45 -3.18
N PHE A 78 10.20 0.81 -4.37
CA PHE A 78 8.90 0.36 -4.88
C PHE A 78 9.02 -0.76 -5.93
N SER A 79 10.18 -0.90 -6.58
CA SER A 79 10.42 -1.87 -7.65
C SER A 79 10.97 -3.22 -7.18
N LYS A 80 11.61 -3.26 -6.00
CA LYS A 80 12.17 -4.47 -5.38
C LYS A 80 11.55 -4.68 -4.01
N LEU A 81 10.32 -5.22 -4.00
CA LEU A 81 9.66 -5.68 -2.79
C LEU A 81 10.07 -7.14 -2.57
N SER A 82 10.96 -7.39 -1.62
CA SER A 82 11.46 -8.74 -1.30
C SER A 82 11.18 -9.12 0.14
N SER A 83 11.12 -10.43 0.40
CA SER A 83 11.06 -10.99 1.75
C SER A 83 12.27 -10.58 2.60
N THR A 84 13.43 -10.40 1.98
CA THR A 84 14.65 -9.94 2.65
C THR A 84 14.49 -8.57 3.31
N SER A 85 13.68 -7.67 2.75
CA SER A 85 13.37 -6.38 3.39
C SER A 85 12.54 -6.54 4.67
N ARG A 86 11.63 -7.52 4.72
CA ARG A 86 10.87 -7.82 5.94
C ARG A 86 11.79 -8.35 7.04
N GLU A 87 12.65 -9.31 6.70
CA GLU A 87 13.62 -9.90 7.64
C GLU A 87 14.53 -8.82 8.23
N SER A 88 15.04 -7.92 7.40
CA SER A 88 15.88 -6.80 7.86
C SER A 88 15.18 -5.91 8.89
N ILE A 89 13.89 -5.60 8.72
CA ILE A 89 13.14 -4.80 9.70
C ILE A 89 12.96 -5.56 11.01
N ILE A 90 12.70 -6.87 10.95
CA ILE A 90 12.54 -7.70 12.15
C ILE A 90 13.86 -7.77 12.91
N GLU A 91 14.99 -7.94 12.23
CA GLU A 91 16.32 -7.96 12.85
C GLU A 91 16.69 -6.60 13.48
N LEU A 92 16.43 -5.50 12.78
CA LEU A 92 16.67 -4.15 13.30
C LEU A 92 15.76 -3.82 14.50
N ALA A 93 14.52 -4.32 14.51
CA ALA A 93 13.63 -4.18 15.66
C ALA A 93 14.09 -5.02 16.85
N LYS A 94 14.57 -6.25 16.61
CA LYS A 94 15.10 -7.14 17.65
C LYS A 94 16.39 -6.61 18.29
N SER A 95 17.25 -5.99 17.48
CA SER A 95 18.50 -5.37 17.93
C SER A 95 18.30 -4.00 18.61
N GLY A 96 17.05 -3.50 18.69
CA GLY A 96 16.73 -2.21 19.32
C GLY A 96 17.12 -0.97 18.48
N LEU A 97 17.69 -1.17 17.28
CA LEU A 97 18.03 -0.10 16.35
C LEU A 97 16.77 0.58 15.77
N LEU A 98 15.66 -0.15 15.71
CA LEU A 98 14.34 0.35 15.31
C LEU A 98 13.40 0.28 16.52
N SER A 99 12.94 1.45 16.98
CA SER A 99 11.94 1.52 18.06
C SER A 99 10.62 0.87 17.62
N LYS A 100 10.03 0.06 18.51
CA LYS A 100 8.73 -0.60 18.26
C LYS A 100 7.59 0.40 18.03
N ASP A 101 7.69 1.59 18.60
CA ASP A 101 6.70 2.67 18.47
C ASP A 101 6.87 3.48 17.18
N MET A 102 7.96 3.28 16.44
CA MET A 102 8.18 3.93 15.16
C MET A 102 7.17 3.44 14.12
N PHE A 103 6.73 4.35 13.25
CA PHE A 103 5.89 4.00 12.10
C PHE A 103 6.74 3.69 10.87
N ILE A 104 6.39 2.60 10.19
CA ILE A 104 6.95 2.21 8.90
C ILE A 104 5.85 2.18 7.84
N TRP A 105 6.20 2.48 6.60
CA TRP A 105 5.30 2.39 5.46
C TRP A 105 5.37 1.01 4.83
N ILE A 106 4.23 0.33 4.77
CA ILE A 106 4.11 -1.01 4.19
C ILE A 106 3.09 -0.99 3.04
N THR A 107 3.37 -1.73 1.98
CA THR A 107 2.45 -1.95 0.85
C THR A 107 1.86 -3.35 0.95
N PRO A 108 0.55 -3.53 0.68
CA PRO A 108 -0.01 -4.86 0.53
C PRO A 108 0.67 -5.56 -0.65
N GLY A 109 1.12 -6.80 -0.44
CA GLY A 109 1.55 -7.69 -1.52
C GLY A 109 0.38 -8.37 -2.22
N LEU A 110 -0.82 -7.76 -2.20
CA LEU A 110 -2.03 -8.39 -2.69
C LEU A 110 -1.94 -8.51 -4.22
N PRO A 111 -1.91 -9.73 -4.78
CA PRO A 111 -1.83 -9.87 -6.23
C PRO A 111 -3.11 -9.35 -6.88
N PHE A 112 -2.95 -8.72 -8.06
CA PHE A 112 -4.06 -8.14 -8.82
C PHE A 112 -5.19 -9.14 -9.12
N ILE A 113 -4.88 -10.45 -9.07
CA ILE A 113 -5.84 -11.54 -9.21
C ILE A 113 -7.02 -11.44 -8.23
N PHE A 114 -6.82 -10.92 -7.01
CA PHE A 114 -7.92 -10.73 -6.05
C PHE A 114 -8.94 -9.71 -6.55
N TYR A 115 -8.48 -8.57 -7.09
CA TYR A 115 -9.36 -7.57 -7.67
C TYR A 115 -10.04 -8.08 -8.95
N MET A 116 -9.31 -8.86 -9.76
CA MET A 116 -9.89 -9.52 -10.92
C MET A 116 -11.01 -10.47 -10.54
N PHE A 117 -10.82 -11.29 -9.50
CA PHE A 117 -11.83 -12.21 -9.02
C PHE A 117 -13.12 -11.49 -8.61
N ILE A 118 -13.01 -10.44 -7.79
CA ILE A 118 -14.17 -9.61 -7.41
C ILE A 118 -14.80 -8.98 -8.66
N GLY A 119 -13.98 -8.50 -9.59
CA GLY A 119 -14.45 -7.96 -10.86
C GLY A 119 -15.21 -8.96 -11.73
N VAL A 120 -14.81 -10.23 -11.73
CA VAL A 120 -15.52 -11.32 -12.42
C VAL A 120 -16.86 -11.60 -11.75
N VAL A 121 -16.88 -11.69 -10.41
CA VAL A 121 -18.13 -11.88 -9.66
C VAL A 121 -19.14 -10.75 -9.97
N LEU A 122 -18.69 -9.50 -9.96
CA LEU A 122 -19.54 -8.36 -10.32
C LEU A 122 -20.01 -8.42 -11.78
N ALA A 123 -19.12 -8.80 -12.70
CA ALA A 123 -19.47 -8.94 -14.11
C ALA A 123 -20.54 -10.03 -14.32
N VAL A 124 -20.50 -11.14 -13.59
CA VAL A 124 -21.51 -12.19 -13.67
C VAL A 124 -22.86 -11.71 -13.14
N ILE A 125 -22.87 -10.95 -12.03
CA ILE A 125 -24.11 -10.46 -11.41
C ILE A 125 -24.75 -9.32 -12.23
N MET A 126 -23.94 -8.34 -12.64
CA MET A 126 -24.43 -7.10 -13.23
C MET A 126 -24.40 -7.13 -14.78
N GLY A 127 -23.63 -8.03 -15.37
CA GLY A 127 -23.34 -8.02 -16.80
C GLY A 127 -22.69 -6.70 -17.23
N ASP A 128 -23.04 -6.25 -18.43
CA ASP A 128 -22.58 -4.96 -18.97
C ASP A 128 -23.58 -3.82 -18.71
N LYS A 129 -24.66 -4.05 -17.96
CA LYS A 129 -25.72 -3.04 -17.73
C LYS A 129 -25.17 -1.70 -17.20
N PRO A 130 -24.27 -1.64 -16.20
CA PRO A 130 -23.70 -0.38 -15.72
C PRO A 130 -22.89 0.34 -16.79
N LEU A 131 -22.14 -0.43 -17.60
CA LEU A 131 -21.31 0.11 -18.67
C LEU A 131 -22.17 0.67 -19.80
N CYS A 132 -23.18 -0.08 -20.25
CA CYS A 132 -24.13 0.36 -21.25
C CYS A 132 -24.88 1.62 -20.80
N TYR A 133 -25.32 1.67 -19.54
CA TYR A 133 -25.96 2.87 -18.97
C TYR A 133 -25.02 4.08 -18.98
N LEU A 134 -23.77 3.91 -18.56
CA LEU A 134 -22.77 4.98 -18.57
C LEU A 134 -22.52 5.48 -20.00
N LEU A 135 -22.36 4.56 -20.96
CA LEU A 135 -22.12 4.88 -22.37
C LEU A 135 -23.31 5.61 -23.01
N MET A 136 -24.54 5.15 -22.77
CA MET A 136 -25.75 5.83 -23.26
C MET A 136 -25.80 7.27 -22.73
N LYS A 137 -25.57 7.44 -21.42
CA LYS A 137 -25.55 8.75 -20.77
C LYS A 137 -24.45 9.67 -21.33
N ILE A 138 -23.26 9.15 -21.63
CA ILE A 138 -22.17 9.93 -22.25
C ILE A 138 -22.50 10.29 -23.70
N LEU A 139 -23.16 9.39 -24.44
CA LEU A 139 -23.59 9.60 -25.83
C LEU A 139 -24.86 10.48 -25.95
N GLY A 140 -25.39 11.00 -24.84
CA GLY A 140 -26.57 11.86 -24.82
C GLY A 140 -27.86 11.13 -25.20
N ARG A 141 -27.90 9.80 -25.04
CA ARG A 141 -29.09 8.96 -25.21
C ARG A 141 -29.63 8.47 -23.88
#